data_AF-A0A0C4EX64-F1
#
_entry.id   AF-A0A0C4EX64-F1
#
_cell.length_a   1.000
_cell.length_b   1.000
_cell.length_c   1.000
_cell.angle_alpha   90.00
_cell.angle_beta   90.00
_cell.angle_gamma   90.00
#
_symmetry.space_group_name_H-M   'P 1'
#
loop_
_entity.id
_entity.type
_entity.pdbx_description
1 polymer ?
#
loop_
_entity_poly.entity_id
_entity_poly.type
_entity_poly.pdbx_seq_one_letter_code
_entity_poly.pdbx_strand_id
1 'polypeptide(L)'
;MSASQTAAGSAPQSIVKDTHPFNRSQLEGLLIKRFFYAPAFEHYGGVAGLYDFGPPGSTLQSNILQEWRKHFIIEDEMSEIDTTVITLAEVLKTSGHVDKFTDWMTSDVKTGDIFRADHLVEAVLASRITADNETLARYHSILAQIDNYTGAQLGELIREEKIRSPDTGNELTEPVEFNLMFESQIGPTGQFKAYLRPETAQGHFVNFNRLLEFNNGRLPFASAQIGKSFRNEISPKQGLLRVREFTMAEIEHYVDPIDKRHDKFHEIENHKIKLLPRSVQAEGKTETIEMTIGEAINQQIVDNHTLGYFLARIDLFLRKIGINPARLRFRQHMDNEMAHYASDCWDAEIHSSYGWIECVGCADRSAYDLTVHSVRTGTKLVVREPLKEVIEIEKNVPMFDKKLFGPRFRQASKIVEETVLSFDEARLECLAKELEANGSSKIRASDGNEYELTKDILKIERKTFKETSTPF
;
A
#
# COMPACT_ATOMS: atom_id res chain seq x y z
N MET A 1 52.32 -14.77 -43.18
CA MET A 1 51.13 -13.92 -43.40
C MET A 1 49.90 -14.81 -43.33
N SER A 2 49.15 -14.73 -42.24
CA SER A 2 47.83 -15.37 -42.11
C SER A 2 46.92 -14.27 -41.59
N ALA A 3 46.10 -13.73 -42.48
CA ALA A 3 45.19 -12.65 -42.17
C ALA A 3 43.98 -13.23 -41.43
N SER A 4 43.83 -12.84 -40.17
CA SER A 4 42.62 -12.96 -39.37
C SER A 4 41.45 -12.28 -40.10
N GLN A 5 40.46 -13.07 -40.53
CA GLN A 5 39.18 -12.54 -40.98
C GLN A 5 38.37 -12.16 -39.74
N THR A 6 38.33 -10.87 -39.45
CA THR A 6 37.35 -10.28 -38.54
C THR A 6 35.96 -10.45 -39.14
N ALA A 7 35.13 -11.30 -38.54
CA ALA A 7 33.72 -11.39 -38.86
C ALA A 7 33.04 -10.05 -38.55
N ALA A 8 32.61 -9.35 -39.60
CA ALA A 8 31.77 -8.17 -39.47
C ALA A 8 30.45 -8.58 -38.80
N GLY A 9 30.21 -8.07 -37.59
CA GLY A 9 28.91 -8.23 -36.93
C GLY A 9 27.83 -7.59 -37.78
N SER A 10 26.91 -8.40 -38.27
CA SER A 10 25.68 -7.95 -38.93
C SER A 10 24.92 -7.01 -37.98
N ALA A 11 24.52 -5.83 -38.46
CA ALA A 11 23.58 -4.97 -37.75
C ALA A 11 22.34 -5.78 -37.33
N PRO A 12 21.79 -5.55 -36.12
CA PRO A 12 20.61 -6.28 -35.67
C PRO A 12 19.47 -6.06 -36.67
N GLN A 13 18.99 -7.15 -37.29
CA GLN A 13 17.82 -7.10 -38.16
C GLN A 13 16.65 -6.49 -37.39
N SER A 14 15.97 -5.51 -37.98
CA SER A 14 14.75 -4.95 -37.41
C SER A 14 13.69 -6.06 -37.33
N ILE A 15 13.38 -6.52 -36.12
CA ILE A 15 12.38 -7.55 -35.89
C ILE A 15 11.00 -6.97 -36.21
N VAL A 16 10.34 -7.54 -37.22
CA VAL A 16 8.95 -7.21 -37.58
C VAL A 16 8.02 -7.82 -36.54
N LYS A 17 7.57 -7.01 -35.57
CA LYS A 17 6.87 -7.43 -34.34
C LYS A 17 5.45 -7.97 -34.56
N ASP A 18 4.94 -7.86 -35.77
CA ASP A 18 3.58 -8.19 -36.21
C ASP A 18 3.53 -9.25 -37.33
N THR A 19 4.66 -9.91 -37.61
CA THR A 19 4.77 -10.98 -38.63
C THR A 19 3.75 -12.11 -38.43
N HIS A 20 3.37 -12.39 -37.18
CA HIS A 20 2.37 -13.39 -36.83
C HIS A 20 1.27 -12.78 -35.96
N PRO A 21 0.00 -13.14 -36.17
CA PRO A 21 -1.08 -12.73 -35.28
C PRO A 21 -0.83 -13.28 -33.87
N PHE A 22 -1.12 -12.47 -32.86
CA PHE A 22 -0.94 -12.87 -31.47
C PHE A 22 -1.83 -14.08 -31.12
N ASN A 23 -1.22 -15.12 -30.55
CA ASN A 23 -1.93 -16.27 -29.99
C ASN A 23 -1.33 -16.60 -28.62
N ARG A 24 -2.14 -16.45 -27.56
CA ARG A 24 -1.71 -16.64 -26.17
C ARG A 24 -1.18 -18.06 -25.93
N SER A 25 -1.93 -19.09 -26.33
CA SER A 25 -1.56 -20.49 -26.09
C SER A 25 -0.25 -20.88 -26.78
N GLN A 26 0.01 -20.36 -27.98
CA GLN A 26 1.29 -20.57 -28.66
C GLN A 26 2.44 -19.86 -27.94
N LEU A 27 2.23 -18.63 -27.47
CA LEU A 27 3.23 -17.89 -26.70
C LEU A 27 3.55 -18.59 -25.37
N GLU A 28 2.53 -18.95 -24.60
CA GLU A 28 2.69 -19.68 -23.33
C GLU A 28 3.41 -21.02 -23.53
N GLY A 29 2.99 -21.79 -24.54
CA GLY A 29 3.65 -23.05 -24.90
C GLY A 29 5.12 -22.84 -25.27
N LEU A 30 5.47 -21.74 -25.95
CA LEU A 30 6.86 -21.40 -26.25
C LEU A 30 7.64 -20.99 -24.99
N LEU A 31 7.06 -20.15 -24.13
CA LEU A 31 7.70 -19.70 -22.88
C LEU A 31 8.01 -20.89 -21.97
N ILE A 32 7.07 -21.83 -21.81
CA ILE A 32 7.26 -23.06 -21.04
C ILE A 32 8.30 -23.97 -21.71
N LYS A 33 8.17 -24.23 -23.02
CA LYS A 33 9.12 -25.08 -23.77
C LYS A 33 10.55 -24.56 -23.73
N ARG A 34 10.74 -23.24 -23.69
CA ARG A 34 12.04 -22.58 -23.60
C ARG A 34 12.46 -22.26 -22.17
N PHE A 35 11.69 -22.71 -21.19
CA PHE A 35 11.93 -22.55 -19.77
C PHE A 35 12.17 -21.09 -19.35
N PHE A 36 11.31 -20.18 -19.81
CA PHE A 36 11.20 -18.84 -19.23
C PHE A 36 10.64 -18.93 -17.82
N TYR A 37 9.54 -19.66 -17.65
CA TYR A 37 9.00 -20.05 -16.36
C TYR A 37 8.30 -21.42 -16.48
N ALA A 38 8.09 -22.09 -15.35
CA ALA A 38 7.34 -23.33 -15.23
C ALA A 38 6.55 -23.34 -13.91
N PRO A 39 5.45 -24.11 -13.80
CA PRO A 39 4.77 -24.33 -12.52
C PRO A 39 5.74 -24.87 -11.48
N ALA A 40 5.78 -24.25 -10.29
CA ALA A 40 6.65 -24.71 -9.23
C ALA A 40 6.21 -26.10 -8.74
N PHE A 41 7.18 -26.95 -8.40
CA PHE A 41 6.95 -28.32 -7.92
C PHE A 41 6.21 -29.23 -8.93
N GLU A 42 6.37 -29.03 -10.23
CA GLU A 42 5.64 -29.75 -11.29
C GLU A 42 5.67 -31.29 -11.13
N HIS A 43 6.83 -31.88 -10.81
CA HIS A 43 6.96 -33.32 -10.58
C HIS A 43 6.23 -33.84 -9.32
N TYR A 44 5.84 -32.95 -8.42
CA TYR A 44 5.05 -33.25 -7.22
C TYR A 44 3.56 -32.90 -7.41
N GLY A 45 3.11 -32.61 -8.64
CA GLY A 45 1.73 -32.24 -8.96
C GLY A 45 1.50 -30.73 -9.09
N GLY A 46 2.51 -29.91 -8.79
CA GLY A 46 2.44 -28.46 -8.88
C GLY A 46 1.64 -27.80 -7.76
N VAL A 47 1.84 -26.49 -7.59
CA VAL A 47 1.02 -25.66 -6.70
C VAL A 47 0.53 -24.44 -7.46
N ALA A 48 -0.79 -24.24 -7.53
CA ALA A 48 -1.38 -23.11 -8.23
C ALA A 48 -0.90 -21.78 -7.64
N GLY A 49 -0.56 -20.83 -8.52
CA GLY A 49 -0.03 -19.52 -8.15
C GLY A 49 1.45 -19.49 -7.77
N LEU A 50 2.19 -20.60 -7.88
CA LEU A 50 3.64 -20.63 -7.67
C LEU A 50 4.36 -21.03 -8.96
N TYR A 51 5.41 -20.30 -9.32
CA TYR A 51 6.16 -20.47 -10.57
C TYR A 51 7.66 -20.32 -10.36
N ASP A 52 8.43 -21.20 -11.00
CA ASP A 52 9.88 -21.14 -11.04
C ASP A 52 10.33 -20.49 -12.35
N PHE A 53 11.25 -19.53 -12.28
CA PHE A 53 11.84 -18.89 -13.45
C PHE A 53 13.08 -19.67 -13.91
N GLY A 54 13.08 -20.12 -15.17
CA GLY A 54 14.25 -20.78 -15.76
C GLY A 54 15.28 -19.78 -16.30
N PRO A 55 16.38 -20.24 -16.90
CA PRO A 55 17.54 -19.38 -17.22
C PRO A 55 17.21 -18.08 -18.00
N PRO A 56 16.43 -18.09 -19.10
CA PRO A 56 16.09 -16.87 -19.80
C PRO A 56 15.11 -15.97 -19.02
N GLY A 57 14.16 -16.55 -18.25
CA GLY A 57 13.23 -15.77 -17.44
C GLY A 57 13.91 -15.08 -16.27
N SER A 58 14.80 -15.79 -15.57
CA SER A 58 15.63 -15.23 -14.49
C SER A 58 16.54 -14.10 -14.99
N THR A 59 17.13 -14.27 -16.18
CA THR A 59 17.93 -13.21 -16.81
C THR A 59 17.08 -12.00 -17.18
N LEU A 60 15.90 -12.22 -17.77
CA LEU A 60 14.97 -11.14 -18.13
C LEU A 60 14.52 -10.36 -16.88
N GLN A 61 14.12 -11.06 -15.81
CA GLN A 61 13.73 -10.42 -14.55
C GLN A 61 14.89 -9.60 -13.97
N SER A 62 16.11 -10.15 -13.96
CA SER A 62 17.30 -9.43 -13.50
C SER A 62 17.55 -8.15 -14.30
N ASN A 63 17.43 -8.21 -15.63
CA ASN A 63 17.60 -7.04 -16.50
C ASN A 63 16.53 -5.97 -16.25
N ILE A 64 15.26 -6.36 -16.07
CA ILE A 64 14.17 -5.42 -15.75
C ILE A 64 14.44 -4.74 -14.40
N LEU A 65 14.82 -5.49 -13.38
CA LEU A 65 15.13 -4.94 -12.06
C LEU A 65 16.37 -4.03 -12.07
N GLN A 66 17.39 -4.37 -12.87
CA GLN A 66 18.56 -3.52 -13.04
C GLN A 66 18.18 -2.20 -13.74
N GLU A 67 17.32 -2.26 -14.75
CA GLU A 67 16.83 -1.07 -15.43
C GLU A 67 15.97 -0.22 -14.51
N TRP A 68 15.14 -0.84 -13.67
CA TRP A 68 14.35 -0.14 -12.66
C TRP A 68 15.24 0.60 -11.65
N ARG A 69 16.32 -0.04 -11.17
CA ARG A 69 17.31 0.64 -10.30
C ARG A 69 17.93 1.84 -10.96
N LYS A 70 18.35 1.73 -12.22
CA LYS A 70 18.91 2.87 -12.98
C LYS A 70 17.88 3.97 -13.14
N HIS A 71 16.65 3.61 -13.47
CA HIS A 71 15.59 4.55 -13.79
C HIS A 71 15.02 5.26 -12.56
N PHE A 72 14.93 4.62 -11.40
CA PHE A 72 14.36 5.24 -10.21
C PHE A 72 15.42 5.50 -9.14
N ILE A 73 16.05 4.44 -8.62
CA ILE A 73 16.96 4.57 -7.47
C ILE A 73 18.15 5.47 -7.78
N ILE A 74 18.85 5.21 -8.89
CA ILE A 74 20.08 5.94 -9.24
C ILE A 74 19.74 7.36 -9.71
N GLU A 75 18.74 7.50 -10.57
CA GLU A 75 18.36 8.80 -11.11
C GLU A 75 17.88 9.77 -10.02
N ASP A 76 17.06 9.30 -9.08
CA ASP A 76 16.47 10.13 -8.02
C ASP A 76 17.14 9.95 -6.66
N GLU A 77 18.36 9.40 -6.65
CA GLU A 77 19.23 9.25 -5.47
C GLU A 77 18.53 8.61 -4.27
N MET A 78 17.69 7.61 -4.53
CA MET A 78 16.85 6.99 -3.50
C MET A 78 17.66 6.08 -2.58
N SER A 79 17.25 6.02 -1.30
CA SER A 79 17.84 5.09 -0.33
C SER A 79 17.30 3.68 -0.54
N GLU A 80 18.03 2.83 -1.28
CA GLU A 80 17.70 1.40 -1.41
C GLU A 80 17.91 0.68 -0.08
N ILE A 81 16.87 0.01 0.42
CA ILE A 81 16.92 -0.82 1.63
C ILE A 81 16.50 -2.26 1.35
N ASP A 82 17.04 -3.17 2.14
CA ASP A 82 16.60 -4.57 2.17
C ASP A 82 16.13 -4.93 3.58
N THR A 83 14.93 -5.50 3.66
CA THR A 83 14.20 -5.75 4.91
C THR A 83 13.66 -7.17 4.90
N THR A 84 13.45 -7.75 6.07
CA THR A 84 13.05 -9.15 6.21
C THR A 84 11.66 -9.38 5.62
N VAL A 85 11.46 -10.55 5.01
CA VAL A 85 10.14 -11.03 4.57
C VAL A 85 9.25 -11.37 5.76
N ILE A 86 9.82 -12.07 6.75
CA ILE A 86 9.11 -12.46 7.96
C ILE A 86 8.81 -11.19 8.76
N THR A 87 7.53 -10.95 9.02
CA THR A 87 7.02 -9.73 9.64
C THR A 87 6.20 -10.08 10.88
N LEU A 88 6.42 -9.38 11.98
CA LEU A 88 5.65 -9.58 13.20
C LEU A 88 4.17 -9.25 12.98
N ALA A 89 3.28 -10.09 13.52
CA ALA A 89 1.83 -9.89 13.43
C ALA A 89 1.39 -8.50 13.90
N GLU A 90 2.07 -7.94 14.90
CA GLU A 90 1.78 -6.62 15.45
C GLU A 90 2.00 -5.48 14.43
N VAL A 91 3.02 -5.59 13.56
CA VAL A 91 3.30 -4.59 12.52
C VAL A 91 2.16 -4.58 11.50
N LEU A 92 1.71 -5.76 11.06
CA LEU A 92 0.62 -5.92 10.09
C LEU A 92 -0.76 -5.62 10.71
N LYS A 93 -0.93 -5.84 12.01
CA LYS A 93 -2.12 -5.40 12.74
C LYS A 93 -2.19 -3.88 12.82
N THR A 94 -1.06 -3.23 13.09
CA THR A 94 -0.97 -1.77 13.21
C THR A 94 -1.23 -1.06 11.89
N SER A 95 -0.73 -1.59 10.78
CA SER A 95 -1.03 -1.06 9.44
C SER A 95 -2.47 -1.36 8.97
N GLY A 96 -3.19 -2.25 9.66
CA GLY A 96 -4.57 -2.63 9.35
C GLY A 96 -4.69 -3.86 8.44
N HIS A 97 -3.58 -4.45 7.97
CA HIS A 97 -3.60 -5.65 7.14
C HIS A 97 -4.26 -6.83 7.85
N VAL A 98 -3.98 -7.07 9.13
CA VAL A 98 -4.61 -8.21 9.84
C VAL A 98 -6.15 -8.11 9.84
N ASP A 99 -6.70 -6.89 9.82
CA ASP A 99 -8.14 -6.65 9.90
C ASP A 99 -8.83 -6.49 8.55
N LYS A 100 -8.07 -6.16 7.49
CA LYS A 100 -8.61 -5.81 6.18
C LYS A 100 -8.13 -6.72 5.05
N PHE A 101 -7.09 -7.53 5.27
CA PHE A 101 -6.53 -8.43 4.25
C PHE A 101 -7.24 -9.78 4.25
N THR A 102 -8.57 -9.71 4.20
CA THR A 102 -9.47 -10.87 4.18
C THR A 102 -10.40 -10.77 2.98
N ASP A 103 -10.52 -11.88 2.27
CA ASP A 103 -11.48 -12.05 1.19
C ASP A 103 -12.61 -12.99 1.65
N TRP A 104 -13.74 -12.92 0.95
CA TRP A 104 -14.83 -13.88 1.14
C TRP A 104 -14.62 -15.09 0.22
N MET A 105 -14.55 -16.29 0.79
CA MET A 105 -14.47 -17.54 0.01
C MET A 105 -15.73 -18.38 0.17
N THR A 106 -16.12 -19.08 -0.90
CA THR A 106 -17.17 -20.11 -0.89
C THR A 106 -16.62 -21.41 -1.47
N SER A 107 -17.19 -22.56 -1.09
CA SER A 107 -16.72 -23.87 -1.51
C SER A 107 -17.82 -24.71 -2.14
N ASP A 108 -17.48 -25.51 -3.14
CA ASP A 108 -18.35 -26.58 -3.64
C ASP A 108 -18.62 -27.59 -2.52
N VAL A 109 -19.89 -27.81 -2.17
CA VAL A 109 -20.25 -28.65 -1.02
C VAL A 109 -19.83 -30.13 -1.19
N LYS A 110 -19.58 -30.58 -2.43
CA LYS A 110 -19.18 -31.97 -2.71
C LYS A 110 -17.70 -32.14 -2.96
N THR A 111 -17.08 -31.28 -3.77
CA THR A 111 -15.65 -31.43 -4.13
C THR A 111 -14.73 -30.70 -3.15
N GLY A 112 -15.23 -29.68 -2.46
CA GLY A 112 -14.42 -28.79 -1.63
C GLY A 112 -13.64 -27.75 -2.43
N ASP A 113 -13.85 -27.65 -3.75
CA ASP A 113 -13.20 -26.63 -4.57
C ASP A 113 -13.57 -25.23 -4.09
N ILE A 114 -12.56 -24.37 -3.94
CA ILE A 114 -12.70 -23.06 -3.33
C ILE A 114 -12.72 -21.96 -4.40
N PHE A 115 -13.66 -21.04 -4.25
CA PHE A 115 -13.84 -19.88 -5.10
C PHE A 115 -13.83 -18.60 -4.25
N ARG A 116 -13.23 -17.54 -4.78
CA ARG A 116 -13.41 -16.19 -4.23
C ARG A 116 -14.84 -15.73 -4.58
N ALA A 117 -15.63 -15.37 -3.58
CA ALA A 117 -17.08 -15.28 -3.69
C ALA A 117 -17.53 -14.10 -4.58
N ASP A 118 -16.93 -12.94 -4.43
CA ASP A 118 -17.14 -11.74 -5.26
C ASP A 118 -16.84 -12.03 -6.75
N HIS A 119 -15.68 -12.58 -7.06
CA HIS A 119 -15.25 -12.96 -8.40
C HIS A 119 -16.16 -13.99 -9.06
N LEU A 120 -16.65 -14.95 -8.27
CA LEU A 120 -17.58 -15.96 -8.76
C LEU A 120 -18.93 -15.31 -9.13
N VAL A 121 -19.43 -14.43 -8.27
CA VAL A 121 -20.66 -13.67 -8.53
C VAL A 121 -20.46 -12.78 -9.76
N GLU A 122 -19.35 -12.04 -9.84
CA GLU A 122 -19.00 -11.18 -10.97
C GLU A 122 -19.02 -11.95 -12.29
N ALA A 123 -18.26 -13.04 -12.39
CA ALA A 123 -18.13 -13.82 -13.61
C ALA A 123 -19.49 -14.38 -14.07
N VAL A 124 -20.30 -14.87 -13.13
CA VAL A 124 -21.61 -15.46 -13.44
C VAL A 124 -22.60 -14.38 -13.87
N LEU A 125 -22.67 -13.25 -13.15
CA LEU A 125 -23.55 -12.14 -13.53
C LEU A 125 -23.15 -11.53 -14.88
N ALA A 126 -21.85 -11.30 -15.11
CA ALA A 126 -21.34 -10.82 -16.39
C ALA A 126 -21.71 -11.76 -17.55
N SER A 127 -21.64 -13.08 -17.33
CA SER A 127 -22.05 -14.06 -18.35
C SER A 127 -23.55 -14.09 -18.66
N ARG A 128 -24.38 -13.61 -17.72
CA ARG A 128 -25.84 -13.57 -17.84
C ARG A 128 -26.37 -12.26 -18.41
N ILE A 129 -25.52 -11.24 -18.57
CA ILE A 129 -25.88 -9.99 -19.23
C ILE A 129 -26.29 -10.34 -20.68
N THR A 130 -27.59 -10.35 -20.90
CA THR A 130 -28.24 -10.54 -22.21
C THR A 130 -29.07 -9.28 -22.51
N ALA A 131 -29.53 -9.11 -23.75
CA ALA A 131 -30.17 -7.87 -24.25
C ALA A 131 -31.57 -7.58 -23.68
N ASP A 132 -31.82 -7.88 -22.40
CA ASP A 132 -33.00 -7.47 -21.64
C ASP A 132 -32.69 -6.24 -20.78
N ASN A 133 -33.50 -5.19 -20.87
CA ASN A 133 -33.19 -3.87 -20.32
C ASN A 133 -33.27 -3.80 -18.78
N GLU A 134 -34.16 -4.55 -18.14
CA GLU A 134 -34.43 -4.39 -16.70
C GLU A 134 -33.40 -5.13 -15.84
N THR A 135 -33.03 -6.35 -16.25
CA THR A 135 -32.01 -7.17 -15.57
C THR A 135 -30.60 -6.60 -15.79
N LEU A 136 -30.34 -6.00 -16.96
CA LEU A 136 -29.06 -5.43 -17.35
C LEU A 136 -28.67 -4.24 -16.46
N ALA A 137 -29.60 -3.33 -16.17
CA ALA A 137 -29.33 -2.19 -15.27
C ALA A 137 -28.99 -2.67 -13.85
N ARG A 138 -29.71 -3.68 -13.32
CA ARG A 138 -29.44 -4.26 -12.00
C ARG A 138 -28.06 -4.92 -11.96
N TYR A 139 -27.72 -5.76 -12.93
CA TYR A 139 -26.41 -6.43 -12.95
C TYR A 139 -25.26 -5.43 -13.09
N HIS A 140 -25.37 -4.42 -13.95
CA HIS A 140 -24.35 -3.36 -14.01
C HIS A 140 -24.17 -2.64 -12.68
N SER A 141 -25.27 -2.33 -11.97
CA SER A 141 -25.18 -1.71 -10.64
C SER A 141 -24.52 -2.62 -9.61
N ILE A 142 -24.86 -3.92 -9.59
CA ILE A 142 -24.25 -4.89 -8.67
C ILE A 142 -22.76 -5.01 -8.96
N LEU A 143 -22.39 -5.22 -10.23
CA LEU A 143 -20.99 -5.37 -10.64
C LEU A 143 -20.14 -4.14 -10.30
N ALA A 144 -20.69 -2.94 -10.43
CA ALA A 144 -20.00 -1.70 -10.08
C ALA A 144 -19.75 -1.53 -8.56
N GLN A 145 -20.45 -2.29 -7.73
CA GLN A 145 -20.41 -2.17 -6.27
C GLN A 145 -19.93 -3.46 -5.58
N ILE A 146 -19.56 -4.48 -6.33
CA ILE A 146 -19.39 -5.84 -5.80
C ILE A 146 -18.31 -5.94 -4.72
N ASP A 147 -17.25 -5.13 -4.83
CA ASP A 147 -16.16 -5.03 -3.85
C ASP A 147 -16.62 -4.51 -2.46
N ASN A 148 -17.80 -3.87 -2.40
CA ASN A 148 -18.37 -3.34 -1.15
C ASN A 148 -19.30 -4.34 -0.44
N TYR A 149 -19.55 -5.52 -1.01
CA TYR A 149 -20.50 -6.47 -0.44
C TYR A 149 -19.85 -7.25 0.71
N THR A 150 -20.60 -7.38 1.82
CA THR A 150 -20.24 -8.29 2.92
C THR A 150 -20.45 -9.75 2.53
N GLY A 151 -19.82 -10.69 3.26
CA GLY A 151 -20.02 -12.12 3.02
C GLY A 151 -21.49 -12.56 3.08
N ALA A 152 -22.30 -11.94 3.96
CA ALA A 152 -23.73 -12.20 4.03
C ALA A 152 -24.49 -11.73 2.77
N GLN A 153 -24.16 -10.53 2.26
CA GLN A 153 -24.76 -10.00 1.04
C GLN A 153 -24.32 -10.79 -0.20
N LEU A 154 -23.06 -11.22 -0.26
CA LEU A 154 -22.58 -12.12 -1.31
C LEU A 154 -23.29 -13.48 -1.24
N GLY A 155 -23.51 -14.02 -0.05
CA GLY A 155 -24.26 -15.26 0.15
C GLY A 155 -25.72 -15.11 -0.29
N GLU A 156 -26.33 -13.97 -0.03
CA GLU A 156 -27.68 -13.65 -0.54
C GLU A 156 -27.72 -13.62 -2.06
N LEU A 157 -26.78 -12.92 -2.71
CA LEU A 157 -26.67 -12.91 -4.18
C LEU A 157 -26.47 -14.32 -4.75
N ILE A 158 -25.61 -15.14 -4.14
CA ILE A 158 -25.38 -16.53 -4.57
C ILE A 158 -26.68 -17.33 -4.54
N ARG A 159 -27.52 -17.16 -3.50
CA ARG A 159 -28.83 -17.83 -3.39
C ARG A 159 -29.86 -17.29 -4.36
N GLU A 160 -30.05 -15.97 -4.40
CA GLU A 160 -31.05 -15.31 -5.25
C GLU A 160 -30.82 -15.61 -6.73
N GLU A 161 -29.56 -15.48 -7.16
CA GLU A 161 -29.13 -15.71 -8.53
C GLU A 161 -28.88 -17.20 -8.81
N LYS A 162 -29.07 -18.08 -7.83
CA LYS A 162 -28.86 -19.53 -7.97
C LYS A 162 -27.50 -19.87 -8.57
N ILE A 163 -26.46 -19.20 -8.08
CA ILE A 163 -25.09 -19.37 -8.53
C ILE A 163 -24.58 -20.72 -8.01
N ARG A 164 -23.90 -21.47 -8.87
CA ARG A 164 -23.43 -22.84 -8.64
C ARG A 164 -21.96 -22.95 -9.03
N SER A 165 -21.29 -23.99 -8.53
CA SER A 165 -19.91 -24.30 -8.91
C SER A 165 -19.79 -24.35 -10.45
N PRO A 166 -18.92 -23.53 -11.09
CA PRO A 166 -18.85 -23.44 -12.55
C PRO A 166 -18.49 -24.76 -13.24
N ASP A 167 -17.68 -25.59 -12.58
CA ASP A 167 -17.13 -26.82 -13.16
C ASP A 167 -18.06 -28.03 -12.96
N THR A 168 -18.83 -28.06 -11.87
CA THR A 168 -19.61 -29.25 -11.45
C THR A 168 -21.12 -29.01 -11.42
N GLY A 169 -21.56 -27.75 -11.33
CA GLY A 169 -22.97 -27.38 -11.10
C GLY A 169 -23.48 -27.67 -9.67
N ASN A 170 -22.62 -28.05 -8.73
CA ASN A 170 -23.02 -28.28 -7.35
C ASN A 170 -23.38 -26.98 -6.62
N GLU A 171 -24.04 -27.13 -5.48
CA GLU A 171 -24.29 -26.03 -4.55
C GLU A 171 -22.98 -25.54 -3.92
N LEU A 172 -23.04 -24.33 -3.38
CA LEU A 172 -21.92 -23.63 -2.77
C LEU A 172 -22.23 -23.37 -1.29
N THR A 173 -21.21 -23.38 -0.44
CA THR A 173 -21.34 -23.00 0.97
C THR A 173 -21.58 -21.49 1.13
N GLU A 174 -22.03 -21.05 2.30
CA GLU A 174 -22.03 -19.63 2.63
C GLU A 174 -20.62 -19.04 2.55
N PRO A 175 -20.46 -17.78 2.11
CA PRO A 175 -19.16 -17.12 2.11
C PRO A 175 -18.59 -17.01 3.53
N VAL A 176 -17.34 -17.42 3.68
CA VAL A 176 -16.58 -17.31 4.94
C VAL A 176 -15.36 -16.43 4.73
N GLU A 177 -14.95 -15.75 5.79
CA GLU A 177 -13.77 -14.87 5.76
C GLU A 177 -12.49 -15.71 5.67
N PHE A 178 -11.58 -15.31 4.79
CA PHE A 178 -10.30 -15.96 4.58
C PHE A 178 -9.16 -14.95 4.56
N ASN A 179 -8.17 -15.13 5.44
CA ASN A 179 -7.01 -14.24 5.51
C ASN A 179 -6.02 -14.54 4.37
N LEU A 180 -5.72 -13.50 3.59
CA LEU A 180 -4.83 -13.59 2.44
C LEU A 180 -3.34 -13.51 2.81
N MET A 181 -2.97 -13.44 4.09
CA MET A 181 -1.56 -13.45 4.49
C MET A 181 -1.13 -14.86 4.88
N PHE A 182 0.08 -15.25 4.46
CA PHE A 182 0.69 -16.50 4.91
C PHE A 182 1.14 -16.37 6.37
N GLU A 183 0.47 -17.08 7.27
CA GLU A 183 0.82 -17.11 8.68
C GLU A 183 2.08 -17.97 8.94
N SER A 184 2.89 -17.53 9.89
CA SER A 184 4.08 -18.24 10.38
C SER A 184 4.29 -17.96 11.88
N GLN A 185 5.33 -18.58 12.44
CA GLN A 185 5.70 -18.41 13.85
C GLN A 185 7.22 -18.28 13.97
N ILE A 186 7.69 -17.37 14.83
CA ILE A 186 9.12 -17.17 15.09
C ILE A 186 9.49 -17.83 16.42
N GLY A 187 10.55 -18.65 16.37
CA GLY A 187 11.08 -19.40 17.50
C GLY A 187 10.41 -20.77 17.67
N PRO A 188 11.11 -21.73 18.31
CA PRO A 188 10.65 -23.12 18.40
C PRO A 188 9.38 -23.30 19.25
N THR A 189 9.08 -22.32 20.11
CA THR A 189 7.90 -22.31 20.98
C THR A 189 6.72 -21.54 20.40
N GLY A 190 6.88 -20.95 19.20
CA GLY A 190 5.87 -20.09 18.59
C GLY A 190 5.59 -18.80 19.37
N GLN A 191 6.58 -18.30 20.13
CA GLN A 191 6.42 -17.15 21.01
C GLN A 191 5.95 -15.89 20.27
N PHE A 192 6.41 -15.70 19.03
CA PHE A 192 5.99 -14.56 18.22
C PHE A 192 5.20 -15.02 17.01
N LYS A 193 3.95 -14.57 16.91
CA LYS A 193 3.14 -14.71 15.71
C LYS A 193 3.71 -13.83 14.60
N ALA A 194 3.83 -14.39 13.40
CA ALA A 194 4.39 -13.69 12.25
C ALA A 194 3.61 -14.01 10.98
N TYR A 195 3.87 -13.24 9.94
CA TYR A 195 3.39 -13.47 8.59
C TYR A 195 4.52 -13.28 7.59
N LEU A 196 4.38 -13.84 6.40
CA LEU A 196 5.13 -13.37 5.24
C LEU A 196 4.49 -12.05 4.78
N ARG A 197 5.31 -11.02 4.54
CA ARG A 197 4.81 -9.69 4.20
C ARG A 197 3.97 -9.68 2.91
N PRO A 198 2.81 -9.00 2.89
CA PRO A 198 1.98 -8.85 1.69
C PRO A 198 2.43 -7.72 0.75
N GLU A 199 3.28 -6.83 1.25
CA GLU A 199 3.92 -5.71 0.56
C GLU A 199 5.33 -5.45 1.15
N THR A 200 6.16 -4.64 0.48
CA THR A 200 7.49 -4.26 1.01
C THR A 200 7.46 -2.93 1.78
N ALA A 201 6.48 -2.06 1.52
CA ALA A 201 6.29 -0.73 2.12
C ALA A 201 6.47 -0.68 3.65
N GLN A 202 5.93 -1.65 4.40
CA GLN A 202 6.04 -1.68 5.87
C GLN A 202 7.50 -1.66 6.37
N GLY A 203 8.43 -2.24 5.60
CA GLY A 203 9.86 -2.21 5.91
C GLY A 203 10.46 -0.81 5.90
N HIS A 204 9.93 0.09 5.07
CA HIS A 204 10.33 1.50 5.00
C HIS A 204 9.84 2.25 6.23
N PHE A 205 8.54 2.13 6.56
CA PHE A 205 7.91 2.87 7.64
C PHE A 205 8.52 2.56 9.01
N VAL A 206 8.80 1.29 9.31
CA VAL A 206 9.44 0.91 10.58
C VAL A 206 10.91 1.37 10.67
N ASN A 207 11.53 1.72 9.53
CA ASN A 207 12.88 2.26 9.45
C ASN A 207 12.93 3.76 9.15
N PHE A 208 11.78 4.46 9.15
CA PHE A 208 11.68 5.87 8.77
C PHE A 208 12.71 6.77 9.47
N ASN A 209 12.87 6.65 10.78
CA ASN A 209 13.84 7.49 11.52
C ASN A 209 15.29 7.28 11.06
N ARG A 210 15.68 6.06 10.68
CA ARG A 210 17.03 5.78 10.17
C ARG A 210 17.22 6.31 8.76
N LEU A 211 16.20 6.18 7.92
CA LEU A 211 16.20 6.74 6.57
C LEU A 211 16.29 8.27 6.59
N LEU A 212 15.49 8.90 7.46
CA LEU A 212 15.51 10.33 7.68
C LEU A 212 16.88 10.81 8.20
N GLU A 213 17.47 10.09 9.17
CA GLU A 213 18.82 10.38 9.67
C GLU A 213 19.88 10.25 8.56
N PHE A 214 19.79 9.19 7.74
CA PHE A 214 20.65 9.00 6.58
C PHE A 214 20.54 10.15 5.58
N ASN A 215 19.33 10.72 5.42
CA ASN A 215 19.08 11.92 4.63
C ASN A 215 19.32 13.24 5.40
N ASN A 216 20.06 13.22 6.51
CA ASN A 216 20.40 14.40 7.32
C ASN A 216 19.18 15.18 7.86
N GLY A 217 18.05 14.50 8.08
CA GLY A 217 16.83 15.09 8.64
C GLY A 217 16.04 15.97 7.67
N ARG A 218 16.30 15.90 6.36
CA ARG A 218 15.70 16.79 5.34
C ARG A 218 14.63 16.09 4.51
N LEU A 219 13.69 16.88 4.01
CA LEU A 219 12.72 16.51 2.99
C LEU A 219 12.96 17.31 1.69
N PRO A 220 12.44 16.84 0.54
CA PRO A 220 11.92 15.49 0.36
C PRO A 220 13.04 14.44 0.38
N PHE A 221 12.68 13.18 0.60
CA PHE A 221 13.57 12.04 0.36
C PHE A 221 12.77 10.81 -0.02
N ALA A 222 13.41 9.87 -0.73
CA ALA A 222 12.77 8.62 -1.10
C ALA A 222 13.59 7.43 -0.63
N SER A 223 12.88 6.35 -0.31
CA SER A 223 13.47 5.04 -0.07
C SER A 223 12.86 4.03 -1.03
N ALA A 224 13.64 3.05 -1.45
CA ALA A 224 13.21 2.05 -2.42
C ALA A 224 13.53 0.64 -1.91
N GLN A 225 12.66 -0.32 -2.21
CA GLN A 225 12.92 -1.72 -1.91
C GLN A 225 12.51 -2.61 -3.08
N ILE A 226 13.38 -3.56 -3.41
CA ILE A 226 13.08 -4.64 -4.35
C ILE A 226 13.12 -5.94 -3.58
N GLY A 227 12.02 -6.69 -3.57
CA GLY A 227 11.99 -7.96 -2.87
C GLY A 227 10.70 -8.75 -3.04
N LYS A 228 10.64 -9.91 -2.39
CA LYS A 228 9.47 -10.80 -2.44
C LYS A 228 8.33 -10.30 -1.55
N SER A 229 7.11 -10.47 -2.03
CA SER A 229 5.86 -10.30 -1.29
C SER A 229 4.96 -11.51 -1.53
N PHE A 230 4.06 -11.75 -0.59
CA PHE A 230 3.28 -12.97 -0.54
C PHE A 230 1.81 -12.67 -0.30
N ARG A 231 0.94 -13.22 -1.15
CA ARG A 231 -0.52 -13.11 -0.99
C ARG A 231 -1.10 -14.51 -1.17
N ASN A 232 -1.74 -15.06 -0.14
CA ASN A 232 -2.35 -16.37 -0.15
C ASN A 232 -3.67 -16.35 -0.95
N GLU A 233 -3.56 -16.06 -2.25
CA GLU A 233 -4.70 -15.94 -3.16
C GLU A 233 -5.57 -17.21 -3.10
N ILE A 234 -6.88 -17.01 -2.97
CA ILE A 234 -7.87 -18.08 -2.83
C ILE A 234 -7.87 -19.01 -4.06
N SER A 235 -7.92 -18.42 -5.26
CA SER A 235 -7.98 -19.16 -6.52
C SER A 235 -7.09 -18.49 -7.58
N PRO A 236 -5.76 -18.66 -7.51
CA PRO A 236 -4.84 -18.03 -8.45
C PRO A 236 -5.06 -18.59 -9.87
N LYS A 237 -5.49 -17.72 -10.77
CA LYS A 237 -5.73 -17.99 -12.20
C LYS A 237 -4.94 -17.00 -13.06
N GLN A 238 -4.88 -17.22 -14.36
CA GLN A 238 -4.24 -16.30 -15.33
C GLN A 238 -2.70 -16.22 -15.27
N GLY A 239 -2.04 -17.32 -14.90
CA GLY A 239 -0.58 -17.43 -14.99
C GLY A 239 0.15 -16.52 -14.00
N LEU A 240 1.11 -15.73 -14.51
CA LEU A 240 1.93 -14.83 -13.69
C LEU A 240 1.20 -13.57 -13.18
N LEU A 241 -0.06 -13.35 -13.58
CA LEU A 241 -0.83 -12.16 -13.21
C LEU A 241 -1.43 -12.24 -11.80
N ARG A 242 -1.81 -13.42 -11.34
CA ARG A 242 -2.25 -13.67 -9.95
C ARG A 242 -1.49 -14.85 -9.37
N VAL A 243 -0.48 -14.52 -8.58
CA VAL A 243 0.45 -15.48 -7.98
C VAL A 243 0.53 -15.28 -6.47
N ARG A 244 0.98 -16.32 -5.77
CA ARG A 244 1.08 -16.31 -4.30
C ARG A 244 2.39 -15.75 -3.78
N GLU A 245 3.42 -15.79 -4.60
CA GLU A 245 4.73 -15.20 -4.35
C GLU A 245 5.15 -14.43 -5.60
N PHE A 246 5.54 -13.16 -5.43
CA PHE A 246 6.02 -12.33 -6.52
C PHE A 246 7.05 -11.32 -6.03
N THR A 247 7.87 -10.85 -6.96
CA THR A 247 8.83 -9.78 -6.71
C THR A 247 8.16 -8.44 -6.96
N MET A 248 8.24 -7.53 -6.00
CA MET A 248 7.79 -6.15 -6.12
C MET A 248 8.99 -5.21 -6.05
N ALA A 249 8.82 -4.01 -6.62
CA ALA A 249 9.74 -2.90 -6.49
C ALA A 249 8.91 -1.68 -6.08
N GLU A 250 9.05 -1.25 -4.82
CA GLU A 250 8.27 -0.16 -4.24
C GLU A 250 9.18 1.02 -3.88
N ILE A 251 8.59 2.22 -3.94
CA ILE A 251 9.23 3.49 -3.59
C ILE A 251 8.32 4.19 -2.62
N GLU A 252 8.86 4.56 -1.46
CA GLU A 252 8.20 5.46 -0.52
C GLU A 252 8.88 6.82 -0.62
N HIS A 253 8.19 7.80 -1.21
CA HIS A 253 8.65 9.18 -1.36
C HIS A 253 8.00 10.05 -0.28
N TYR A 254 8.82 10.53 0.66
CA TYR A 254 8.41 11.40 1.75
C TYR A 254 8.58 12.85 1.34
N VAL A 255 7.51 13.63 1.42
CA VAL A 255 7.46 15.06 1.06
C VAL A 255 6.66 15.84 2.10
N ASP A 256 6.88 17.15 2.18
CA ASP A 256 6.07 18.05 3.01
C ASP A 256 4.60 18.01 2.54
N PRO A 257 3.63 17.73 3.43
CA PRO A 257 2.21 17.72 3.06
C PRO A 257 1.67 19.08 2.59
N ILE A 258 2.32 20.19 2.97
CA ILE A 258 1.95 21.55 2.55
C ILE A 258 2.57 21.89 1.18
N ASP A 259 3.78 21.39 0.91
CA ASP A 259 4.53 21.65 -0.32
C ASP A 259 4.90 20.37 -1.07
N LYS A 260 3.92 19.82 -1.81
CA LYS A 260 4.08 18.63 -2.66
C LYS A 260 4.67 18.94 -4.05
N ARG A 261 5.63 19.88 -4.11
CA ARG A 261 6.39 20.16 -5.34
C ARG A 261 7.51 19.12 -5.51
N HIS A 262 7.87 18.84 -6.76
CA HIS A 262 9.01 18.00 -7.09
C HIS A 262 10.04 18.80 -7.89
N ASP A 263 11.31 18.81 -7.44
CA ASP A 263 12.36 19.68 -8.01
C ASP A 263 12.59 19.43 -9.50
N LYS A 264 12.50 18.16 -9.93
CA LYS A 264 12.67 17.74 -11.32
C LYS A 264 11.38 17.77 -12.15
N PHE A 265 10.28 18.32 -11.63
CA PHE A 265 9.00 18.32 -12.37
C PHE A 265 9.11 19.01 -13.74
N HIS A 266 9.88 20.08 -13.82
CA HIS A 266 10.14 20.84 -15.05
C HIS A 266 10.72 19.98 -16.19
N GLU A 267 11.40 18.88 -15.88
CA GLU A 267 11.96 17.96 -16.89
C GLU A 267 10.89 17.10 -17.56
N ILE A 268 9.76 16.88 -16.88
CA ILE A 268 8.68 15.97 -17.31
C ILE A 268 7.36 16.68 -17.59
N GLU A 269 7.25 17.98 -17.35
CA GLU A 269 6.01 18.75 -17.45
C GLU A 269 5.32 18.59 -18.83
N ASN A 270 6.13 18.54 -19.89
CA ASN A 270 5.65 18.41 -21.27
C ASN A 270 5.45 16.95 -21.72
N HIS A 271 5.67 15.97 -20.85
CA HIS A 271 5.49 14.56 -21.18
C HIS A 271 4.01 14.23 -21.38
N LYS A 272 3.69 13.61 -22.52
CA LYS A 272 2.31 13.22 -22.86
C LYS A 272 1.96 11.86 -22.29
N ILE A 273 0.83 11.79 -21.61
CA ILE A 273 0.33 10.59 -20.93
C ILE A 273 -1.14 10.35 -21.27
N LYS A 274 -1.58 9.09 -21.23
CA LYS A 274 -2.97 8.68 -21.42
C LYS A 274 -3.62 8.42 -20.06
N LEU A 275 -4.54 9.29 -19.68
CA LEU A 275 -5.24 9.24 -18.40
C LEU A 275 -6.67 8.74 -18.61
N LEU A 276 -7.17 7.95 -17.67
CA LEU A 276 -8.59 7.63 -17.49
C LEU A 276 -9.00 8.20 -16.12
N PRO A 277 -9.44 9.48 -16.06
CA PRO A 277 -9.81 10.13 -14.81
C PRO A 277 -11.05 9.51 -14.17
N ARG A 278 -11.21 9.74 -12.86
CA ARG A 278 -12.41 9.35 -12.09
C ARG A 278 -13.69 9.94 -12.68
N SER A 279 -13.64 11.19 -13.14
CA SER A 279 -14.79 11.88 -13.74
C SER A 279 -15.34 11.16 -14.98
N VAL A 280 -14.46 10.62 -15.83
CA VAL A 280 -14.87 9.84 -17.01
C VAL A 280 -15.46 8.49 -16.59
N GLN A 281 -14.84 7.82 -15.63
CA GLN A 281 -15.34 6.54 -15.11
C GLN A 281 -16.71 6.68 -14.44
N ALA A 282 -16.95 7.77 -13.69
CA ALA A 282 -18.23 8.06 -13.07
C ALA A 282 -19.38 8.22 -14.09
N GLU A 283 -19.07 8.58 -15.33
CA GLU A 283 -20.03 8.62 -16.44
C GLU A 283 -20.25 7.24 -17.11
N GLY A 284 -19.62 6.18 -16.60
CA GLY A 284 -19.66 4.83 -17.20
C GLY A 284 -18.81 4.71 -18.47
N LYS A 285 -17.88 5.64 -18.69
CA LYS A 285 -17.03 5.71 -19.88
C LYS A 285 -15.63 5.16 -19.61
N THR A 286 -14.94 4.77 -20.67
CA THR A 286 -13.58 4.18 -20.58
C THR A 286 -12.57 4.82 -21.52
N GLU A 287 -12.99 5.89 -22.21
CA GLU A 287 -12.17 6.67 -23.12
C GLU A 287 -11.06 7.41 -22.36
N THR A 288 -9.83 7.22 -22.80
CA THR A 288 -8.67 7.92 -22.24
C THR A 288 -8.54 9.32 -22.82
N ILE A 289 -8.09 10.27 -21.99
CA ILE A 289 -7.70 11.62 -22.40
C ILE A 289 -6.16 11.65 -22.50
N GLU A 290 -5.63 12.13 -23.63
CA GLU A 290 -4.19 12.35 -23.81
C GLU A 290 -3.87 13.84 -23.65
N MET A 291 -2.98 14.16 -22.72
CA MET A 291 -2.52 15.52 -22.43
C MET A 291 -1.12 15.51 -21.83
N THR A 292 -0.49 16.66 -21.66
CA THR A 292 0.77 16.74 -20.91
C THR A 292 0.50 16.61 -19.40
N ILE A 293 1.51 16.14 -18.65
CA ILE A 293 1.40 16.07 -17.18
C ILE A 293 1.21 17.47 -16.56
N GLY A 294 1.86 18.50 -17.12
CA GLY A 294 1.65 19.89 -16.71
C GLY A 294 0.21 20.36 -16.92
N GLU A 295 -0.40 20.03 -18.06
CA GLU A 295 -1.82 20.32 -18.33
C GLU A 295 -2.73 19.59 -17.34
N ALA A 296 -2.45 18.32 -17.03
CA ALA A 296 -3.24 17.52 -16.10
C ALA A 296 -3.25 18.11 -14.69
N ILE A 297 -2.11 18.61 -14.21
CA ILE A 297 -2.02 19.25 -12.89
C ILE A 297 -2.68 20.63 -12.89
N ASN A 298 -2.48 21.44 -13.94
CA ASN A 298 -3.13 22.75 -14.08
C ASN A 298 -4.67 22.64 -14.12
N GLN A 299 -5.19 21.52 -14.64
CA GLN A 299 -6.62 21.20 -14.68
C GLN A 299 -7.12 20.45 -13.43
N GLN A 300 -6.25 20.22 -12.43
CA GLN A 300 -6.55 19.46 -11.21
C GLN A 300 -7.06 18.04 -11.47
N ILE A 301 -6.65 17.43 -12.58
CA ILE A 301 -6.91 16.01 -12.87
C ILE A 301 -5.95 15.15 -12.04
N VAL A 302 -4.67 15.55 -12.00
CA VAL A 302 -3.64 14.96 -11.14
C VAL A 302 -3.35 15.96 -10.01
N ASP A 303 -3.34 15.49 -8.77
CA ASP A 303 -3.37 16.34 -7.58
C ASP A 303 -2.17 17.30 -7.42
N ASN A 304 -0.94 16.81 -7.65
CA ASN A 304 0.27 17.59 -7.36
C ASN A 304 1.47 17.22 -8.27
N HIS A 305 2.52 18.05 -8.22
CA HIS A 305 3.73 17.86 -9.04
C HIS A 305 4.45 16.54 -8.72
N THR A 306 4.52 16.13 -7.44
CA THR A 306 5.18 14.88 -7.05
C THR A 306 4.49 13.67 -7.66
N LEU A 307 3.17 13.60 -7.56
CA LEU A 307 2.38 12.53 -8.19
C LEU A 307 2.57 12.55 -9.71
N GLY A 308 2.43 13.71 -10.35
CA GLY A 308 2.64 13.85 -11.79
C GLY A 308 4.04 13.46 -12.26
N TYR A 309 5.08 13.78 -11.48
CA TYR A 309 6.46 13.36 -11.75
C TYR A 309 6.57 11.83 -11.80
N PHE A 310 6.05 11.13 -10.78
CA PHE A 310 6.11 9.67 -10.75
C PHE A 310 5.26 9.03 -11.85
N LEU A 311 4.08 9.56 -12.19
CA LEU A 311 3.30 9.07 -13.33
C LEU A 311 4.08 9.14 -14.64
N ALA A 312 4.76 10.27 -14.90
CA ALA A 312 5.62 10.42 -16.08
C ALA A 312 6.80 9.43 -16.05
N ARG A 313 7.48 9.30 -14.91
CA ARG A 313 8.61 8.36 -14.75
C ARG A 313 8.18 6.91 -14.94
N ILE A 314 7.00 6.52 -14.45
CA ILE A 314 6.42 5.19 -14.65
C ILE A 314 6.15 4.93 -16.13
N ASP A 315 5.51 5.87 -16.84
CA ASP A 315 5.27 5.73 -18.28
C ASP A 315 6.59 5.57 -19.06
N LEU A 316 7.59 6.40 -18.77
CA LEU A 316 8.92 6.32 -19.39
C LEU A 316 9.59 4.98 -19.12
N PHE A 317 9.53 4.47 -17.89
CA PHE A 317 10.11 3.17 -17.53
C PHE A 317 9.42 2.03 -18.28
N LEU A 318 8.09 1.97 -18.27
CA LEU A 318 7.32 0.91 -18.93
C LEU A 318 7.60 0.89 -20.44
N ARG A 319 7.69 2.06 -21.09
CA ARG A 319 8.08 2.16 -22.50
C ARG A 319 9.50 1.66 -22.74
N LYS A 320 10.44 2.00 -21.84
CA LYS A 320 11.85 1.60 -21.94
C LYS A 320 12.05 0.09 -21.86
N ILE A 321 11.28 -0.60 -21.01
CA ILE A 321 11.33 -2.08 -20.92
C ILE A 321 10.50 -2.79 -22.01
N GLY A 322 9.89 -2.03 -22.92
CA GLY A 322 9.27 -2.56 -24.15
C GLY A 322 7.74 -2.64 -24.15
N ILE A 323 7.06 -2.04 -23.17
CA ILE A 323 5.59 -1.95 -23.18
C ILE A 323 5.13 -1.03 -24.33
N ASN A 324 4.10 -1.46 -25.05
CA ASN A 324 3.54 -0.70 -26.16
C ASN A 324 2.71 0.49 -25.64
N PRO A 325 3.03 1.75 -25.98
CA PRO A 325 2.25 2.93 -25.56
C PRO A 325 0.79 2.93 -26.01
N ALA A 326 0.44 2.19 -27.06
CA ALA A 326 -0.95 2.03 -27.50
C ALA A 326 -1.77 1.14 -26.54
N ARG A 327 -1.10 0.37 -25.67
CA ARG A 327 -1.68 -0.58 -24.71
C ARG A 327 -1.34 -0.21 -23.27
N LEU A 328 -1.03 1.05 -23.02
CA LEU A 328 -0.72 1.59 -21.70
C LEU A 328 -1.67 2.77 -21.43
N ARG A 329 -2.27 2.78 -20.26
CA ARG A 329 -3.06 3.91 -19.74
C ARG A 329 -2.84 4.04 -18.24
N PHE A 330 -3.21 5.18 -17.67
CA PHE A 330 -3.20 5.43 -16.24
C PHE A 330 -4.64 5.67 -15.78
N ARG A 331 -5.17 4.78 -14.95
CA ARG A 331 -6.56 4.86 -14.44
C ARG A 331 -6.56 5.41 -13.03
N GLN A 332 -7.34 6.45 -12.79
CA GLN A 332 -7.51 6.98 -11.44
C GLN A 332 -8.46 6.08 -10.64
N HIS A 333 -8.17 5.84 -9.36
CA HIS A 333 -9.10 5.15 -8.47
C HIS A 333 -10.39 5.95 -8.28
N MET A 334 -11.51 5.26 -8.12
CA MET A 334 -12.80 5.85 -7.73
C MET A 334 -12.86 6.10 -6.22
N ASP A 335 -13.78 6.96 -5.74
CA ASP A 335 -13.90 7.30 -4.32
C ASP A 335 -14.13 6.07 -3.41
N ASN A 336 -14.82 5.05 -3.92
CA ASN A 336 -15.08 3.79 -3.21
C ASN A 336 -13.92 2.79 -3.27
N GLU A 337 -12.96 2.98 -4.19
CA GLU A 337 -11.75 2.15 -4.32
C GLU A 337 -10.58 2.72 -3.52
N MET A 338 -10.58 4.04 -3.32
CA MET A 338 -9.54 4.72 -2.56
C MET A 338 -9.48 4.22 -1.13
N ALA A 339 -8.28 3.89 -0.66
CA ALA A 339 -8.05 3.75 0.76
C ALA A 339 -8.44 5.07 1.46
N HIS A 340 -9.20 4.97 2.56
CA HIS A 340 -9.69 6.11 3.36
C HIS A 340 -8.64 7.18 3.77
N TYR A 341 -7.35 6.92 3.59
CA TYR A 341 -6.24 7.82 3.87
C TYR A 341 -5.52 8.36 2.61
N ALA A 342 -5.84 7.83 1.43
CA ALA A 342 -5.22 8.26 0.20
C ALA A 342 -5.81 9.60 -0.26
N SER A 343 -4.98 10.51 -0.77
CA SER A 343 -5.42 11.79 -1.36
C SER A 343 -5.76 11.63 -2.84
N ASP A 344 -4.94 10.87 -3.57
CA ASP A 344 -5.14 10.51 -4.98
C ASP A 344 -4.41 9.18 -5.26
N CYS A 345 -4.88 8.40 -6.22
CA CYS A 345 -4.27 7.13 -6.59
C CYS A 345 -4.51 6.81 -8.07
N TRP A 346 -3.46 6.39 -8.75
CA TRP A 346 -3.44 6.09 -10.18
C TRP A 346 -2.74 4.76 -10.45
N ASP A 347 -3.38 3.94 -11.27
CA ASP A 347 -2.86 2.65 -11.71
C ASP A 347 -2.35 2.76 -13.14
N ALA A 348 -1.09 2.43 -13.39
CA ALA A 348 -0.60 2.14 -14.73
C ALA A 348 -1.12 0.76 -15.16
N GLU A 349 -2.04 0.75 -16.11
CA GLU A 349 -2.68 -0.46 -16.63
C GLU A 349 -2.14 -0.83 -18.01
N ILE A 350 -1.87 -2.12 -18.21
CA ILE A 350 -1.40 -2.68 -19.47
C ILE A 350 -2.51 -3.53 -20.10
N HIS A 351 -2.87 -3.23 -21.35
CA HIS A 351 -3.84 -4.01 -22.11
C HIS A 351 -3.22 -5.31 -22.64
N SER A 352 -3.65 -6.43 -22.07
CA SER A 352 -3.20 -7.78 -22.39
C SER A 352 -4.30 -8.61 -23.04
N SER A 353 -4.05 -9.89 -23.29
CA SER A 353 -5.08 -10.86 -23.73
C SER A 353 -6.15 -11.15 -22.68
N TYR A 354 -5.99 -10.66 -21.45
CA TYR A 354 -6.97 -10.76 -20.37
C TYR A 354 -7.71 -9.44 -20.11
N GLY A 355 -7.50 -8.42 -20.96
CA GLY A 355 -8.04 -7.08 -20.76
C GLY A 355 -7.01 -6.13 -20.13
N TRP A 356 -7.48 -5.04 -19.54
CA TRP A 356 -6.66 -4.07 -18.80
C TRP A 356 -6.33 -4.62 -17.43
N ILE A 357 -5.04 -4.54 -17.05
CA ILE A 357 -4.55 -5.06 -15.77
C ILE A 357 -3.60 -4.03 -15.18
N GLU A 358 -3.79 -3.71 -13.90
CA GLU A 358 -2.84 -2.94 -13.11
C GLU A 358 -1.46 -3.62 -13.11
N CYS A 359 -0.41 -2.85 -13.38
CA CYS A 359 0.98 -3.29 -13.27
C CYS A 359 1.81 -2.42 -12.33
N VAL A 360 1.40 -1.18 -12.09
CA VAL A 360 2.04 -0.25 -11.14
C VAL A 360 0.95 0.62 -10.51
N GLY A 361 0.74 0.51 -9.20
CA GLY A 361 -0.02 1.48 -8.42
C GLY A 361 0.85 2.67 -8.01
N CYS A 362 0.31 3.88 -8.11
CA CYS A 362 0.95 5.13 -7.68
C CYS A 362 -0.03 5.90 -6.79
N ALA A 363 0.19 5.83 -5.47
CA ALA A 363 -0.74 6.32 -4.47
C ALA A 363 -0.11 7.42 -3.60
N ASP A 364 -0.87 8.47 -3.32
CA ASP A 364 -0.56 9.46 -2.28
C ASP A 364 -1.25 9.03 -0.98
N ARG A 365 -0.50 8.38 -0.07
CA ARG A 365 -1.03 7.80 1.18
C ARG A 365 -1.07 8.78 2.35
N SER A 366 -0.77 10.06 2.13
CA SER A 366 -0.62 11.05 3.20
C SER A 366 0.35 10.55 4.29
N ALA A 367 0.08 10.80 5.57
CA ALA A 367 0.92 10.37 6.70
C ALA A 367 0.36 9.15 7.47
N TYR A 368 -0.60 8.40 6.91
CA TYR A 368 -1.31 7.35 7.65
C TYR A 368 -0.38 6.29 8.26
N ASP A 369 0.50 5.71 7.45
CA ASP A 369 1.37 4.61 7.88
C ASP A 369 2.33 5.03 9.00
N LEU A 370 2.97 6.20 8.87
CA LEU A 370 3.82 6.75 9.92
C LEU A 370 3.01 7.08 11.18
N THR A 371 1.79 7.60 11.04
CA THR A 371 0.91 7.96 12.17
C THR A 371 0.51 6.72 12.97
N VAL A 372 0.01 5.67 12.33
CA VAL A 372 -0.47 4.48 13.04
C VAL A 372 0.67 3.76 13.78
N HIS A 373 1.85 3.68 13.16
CA HIS A 373 3.05 3.12 13.81
C HIS A 373 3.57 4.00 14.94
N SER A 374 3.53 5.33 14.77
CA SER A 374 3.94 6.27 15.81
C SER A 374 3.03 6.19 17.04
N VAL A 375 1.71 6.16 16.83
CA VAL A 375 0.72 6.01 17.90
C VAL A 375 0.88 4.66 18.61
N ARG A 376 1.04 3.56 17.86
CA ARG A 376 1.16 2.22 18.45
C ARG A 376 2.40 2.05 19.33
N THR A 377 3.54 2.58 18.87
CA THR A 377 4.86 2.34 19.49
C THR A 377 5.27 3.44 20.47
N GLY A 378 4.62 4.60 20.43
CA GLY A 378 5.06 5.82 21.14
C GLY A 378 6.34 6.44 20.57
N THR A 379 6.89 5.89 19.48
CA THR A 379 8.06 6.44 18.80
C THR A 379 7.62 7.54 17.86
N LYS A 380 8.23 8.72 17.94
CA LYS A 380 7.92 9.82 17.01
C LYS A 380 8.50 9.49 15.63
N LEU A 381 7.64 9.41 14.62
CA LEU A 381 7.98 9.22 13.20
C LEU A 381 7.58 10.49 12.44
N VAL A 382 8.29 11.60 12.73
CA VAL A 382 7.99 12.94 12.22
C VAL A 382 9.26 13.61 11.76
N VAL A 383 9.14 14.53 10.80
CA VAL A 383 10.24 15.42 10.44
C VAL A 383 10.16 16.67 11.31
N ARG A 384 11.30 17.29 11.59
CA ARG A 384 11.35 18.58 12.29
C ARG A 384 12.01 19.60 11.39
N GLU A 385 11.27 20.62 11.01
CA GLU A 385 11.87 21.77 10.35
C GLU A 385 12.16 22.88 11.34
N PRO A 386 13.33 23.54 11.22
CA PRO A 386 13.63 24.72 11.99
C PRO A 386 12.64 25.83 11.62
N LEU A 387 12.04 26.46 12.62
CA LEU A 387 11.21 27.62 12.41
C LEU A 387 12.08 28.80 11.96
N LYS A 388 11.58 29.60 11.01
CA LYS A 388 12.25 30.83 10.55
C LYS A 388 12.46 31.82 11.70
N GLU A 389 11.52 31.86 12.64
CA GLU A 389 11.59 32.66 13.86
C GLU A 389 11.28 31.78 15.06
N VAL A 390 12.05 31.93 16.14
CA VAL A 390 11.83 31.16 17.38
C VAL A 390 10.54 31.63 18.02
N ILE A 391 9.59 30.70 18.23
CA ILE A 391 8.34 31.01 18.92
C ILE A 391 8.57 30.78 20.42
N GLU A 392 8.35 31.81 21.23
CA GLU A 392 8.34 31.69 22.68
C GLU A 392 6.92 31.39 23.15
N ILE A 393 6.69 30.17 23.64
CA ILE A 393 5.38 29.74 24.15
C ILE A 393 5.48 29.55 25.66
N GLU A 394 4.65 30.27 26.40
CA GLU A 394 4.46 30.01 27.83
C GLU A 394 3.43 28.90 28.01
N LYS A 395 3.78 27.85 28.76
CA LYS A 395 2.86 26.76 29.12
C LYS A 395 2.95 26.46 30.62
N ASN A 396 1.84 26.07 31.21
CA ASN A 396 1.76 25.53 32.56
C ASN A 396 2.32 24.10 32.55
N VAL A 397 3.32 23.83 33.39
CA VAL A 397 4.01 22.54 33.43
C VAL A 397 3.79 21.91 34.80
N PRO A 398 3.14 20.73 34.88
CA PRO A 398 3.06 19.98 36.12
C PRO A 398 4.45 19.40 36.47
N MET A 399 4.88 19.64 37.70
CA MET A 399 6.12 19.16 38.30
C MET A 399 5.81 18.34 39.54
N PHE A 400 6.13 17.05 39.47
CA PHE A 400 5.92 16.11 40.57
C PHE A 400 7.15 15.99 41.46
N ASP A 401 6.96 16.04 42.78
CA ASP A 401 8.00 15.60 43.70
C ASP A 401 8.04 14.06 43.70
N LYS A 402 8.96 13.48 42.93
CA LYS A 402 9.08 12.02 42.76
C LYS A 402 9.30 11.28 44.08
N LYS A 403 9.86 11.92 45.12
CA LYS A 403 10.09 11.28 46.43
C LYS A 403 8.80 11.13 47.22
N LEU A 404 7.83 12.02 47.04
CA LEU A 404 6.52 11.96 47.70
C LEU A 404 5.46 11.27 46.83
N PHE A 405 5.49 11.54 45.52
CA PHE A 405 4.53 11.03 44.54
C PHE A 405 4.54 9.51 44.44
N GLY A 406 5.72 8.89 44.23
CA GLY A 406 5.85 7.45 44.05
C GLY A 406 5.35 6.64 45.26
N PRO A 407 5.80 6.95 46.49
CA PRO A 407 5.31 6.27 47.69
C PRO A 407 3.82 6.47 47.96
N ARG A 408 3.25 7.62 47.57
CA ARG A 408 1.83 7.95 47.77
C ARG A 408 0.91 7.10 46.90
N PHE A 409 1.22 6.99 45.61
CA PHE A 409 0.33 6.34 44.62
C PHE A 409 0.75 4.90 44.27
N ARG A 410 1.99 4.49 44.56
CA ARG A 410 2.51 3.13 44.34
C ARG A 410 2.22 2.64 42.92
N GLN A 411 1.40 1.59 42.78
CA GLN A 411 1.01 1.01 41.49
C GLN A 411 0.21 1.98 40.60
N ALA A 412 -0.48 2.96 41.20
CA ALA A 412 -1.23 3.99 40.49
C ALA A 412 -0.37 5.21 40.08
N SER A 413 0.92 5.25 40.42
CA SER A 413 1.76 6.43 40.11
C SER A 413 1.77 6.75 38.60
N LYS A 414 1.89 5.72 37.76
CA LYS A 414 1.96 5.90 36.31
C LYS A 414 0.66 6.46 35.73
N ILE A 415 -0.49 5.92 36.12
CA ILE A 415 -1.78 6.35 35.58
C ILE A 415 -2.15 7.76 36.05
N VAL A 416 -1.80 8.12 37.28
CA VAL A 416 -2.00 9.46 37.83
C VAL A 416 -1.09 10.48 37.12
N GLU A 417 0.17 10.13 36.88
CA GLU A 417 1.13 10.99 36.15
C GLU A 417 0.67 11.22 34.71
N GLU A 418 0.30 10.15 33.98
CA GLU A 418 -0.24 10.23 32.62
C GLU A 418 -1.53 11.05 32.54
N THR A 419 -2.43 10.90 33.53
CA THR A 419 -3.68 11.68 33.59
C THR A 419 -3.40 13.18 33.70
N VAL A 420 -2.55 13.60 34.64
CA VAL A 420 -2.24 15.02 34.83
C VAL A 420 -1.48 15.59 33.63
N LEU A 421 -0.57 14.82 33.03
CA LEU A 421 0.15 15.23 31.81
C LEU A 421 -0.74 15.33 30.58
N SER A 422 -1.93 14.71 30.60
CA SER A 422 -2.92 14.80 29.52
C SER A 422 -3.81 16.04 29.58
N PHE A 423 -3.77 16.81 30.67
CA PHE A 423 -4.62 18.00 30.85
C PHE A 423 -4.22 19.15 29.92
N ASP A 424 -5.23 19.85 29.42
CA ASP A 424 -5.05 21.08 28.66
C ASP A 424 -4.67 22.26 29.57
N GLU A 425 -4.27 23.38 28.95
CA GLU A 425 -3.79 24.56 29.67
C GLU A 425 -4.84 25.12 30.64
N ALA A 426 -6.12 25.11 30.23
CA ALA A 426 -7.23 25.58 31.05
C ALA A 426 -7.45 24.69 32.28
N ARG A 427 -7.36 23.36 32.12
CA ARG A 427 -7.49 22.44 33.24
C ARG A 427 -6.28 22.49 34.17
N LEU A 428 -5.07 22.63 33.64
CA LEU A 428 -3.86 22.84 34.44
C LEU A 428 -3.94 24.14 35.24
N GLU A 429 -4.45 25.22 34.65
CA GLU A 429 -4.66 26.49 35.37
C GLU A 429 -5.70 26.35 36.48
N CYS A 430 -6.80 25.64 36.22
CA CYS A 430 -7.82 25.34 37.21
C CYS A 430 -7.25 24.49 38.37
N LEU A 431 -6.50 23.44 38.05
CA LEU A 431 -5.84 22.58 39.02
C LEU A 431 -4.82 23.36 39.88
N ALA A 432 -4.08 24.29 39.27
CA ALA A 432 -3.15 25.15 39.99
C ALA A 432 -3.88 26.03 41.01
N LYS A 433 -5.01 26.63 40.62
CA LYS A 433 -5.86 27.44 41.52
C LYS A 433 -6.44 26.61 42.65
N GLU A 434 -6.91 25.39 42.37
CA GLU A 434 -7.44 24.47 43.38
C GLU A 434 -6.36 24.08 44.42
N LEU A 435 -5.14 23.76 43.96
CA LEU A 435 -4.01 23.42 44.83
C LEU A 435 -3.55 24.60 45.71
N GLU A 436 -3.60 25.82 45.17
CA GLU A 436 -3.26 27.03 45.93
C GLU A 436 -4.34 27.41 46.96
N ALA A 437 -5.62 27.30 46.59
CA ALA A 437 -6.74 27.69 47.45
C ALA A 437 -7.01 26.66 48.56
N ASN A 438 -6.98 25.37 48.22
CA ASN A 438 -7.46 24.30 49.10
C ASN A 438 -6.33 23.40 49.65
N GLY A 439 -5.11 23.51 49.12
CA GLY A 439 -3.98 22.64 49.47
C GLY A 439 -4.05 21.24 48.85
N SER A 440 -5.21 20.82 48.34
CA SER A 440 -5.41 19.60 47.57
C SER A 440 -6.46 19.75 46.47
N SER A 441 -6.41 18.87 45.48
CA SER A 441 -7.39 18.72 44.41
C SER A 441 -7.60 17.25 44.09
N LYS A 442 -8.80 16.90 43.64
CA LYS A 442 -9.13 15.55 43.19
C LYS A 442 -9.16 15.49 41.67
N ILE A 443 -8.55 14.45 41.14
CA ILE A 443 -8.60 14.12 39.72
C ILE A 443 -9.18 12.72 39.54
N ARG A 444 -9.85 12.50 38.41
CA ARG A 444 -10.31 11.16 38.01
C ARG A 444 -9.39 10.65 36.91
N ALA A 445 -8.77 9.49 37.12
CA ALA A 445 -7.87 8.88 36.14
C ALA A 445 -8.64 7.95 35.18
N SER A 446 -7.94 7.46 34.15
CA SER A 446 -8.52 6.61 33.10
C SER A 446 -8.97 5.22 33.58
N ASP A 447 -8.60 4.81 34.80
CA ASP A 447 -9.13 3.61 35.45
C ASP A 447 -10.47 3.85 36.17
N GLY A 448 -11.01 5.07 36.12
CA GLY A 448 -12.26 5.48 36.75
C GLY A 448 -12.14 5.83 38.24
N ASN A 449 -10.94 5.69 38.84
CA ASN A 449 -10.72 6.01 40.24
C ASN A 449 -10.43 7.50 40.45
N GLU A 450 -10.76 8.00 41.63
CA GLU A 450 -10.41 9.35 42.06
C GLU A 450 -9.16 9.37 42.93
N TYR A 451 -8.24 10.27 42.60
CA TYR A 451 -6.97 10.47 43.27
C TYR A 451 -6.86 11.89 43.79
N GLU A 452 -6.40 12.03 45.04
CA GLU A 452 -6.14 13.33 45.65
C GLU A 452 -4.68 13.73 45.48
N LEU A 453 -4.46 14.86 44.81
CA LEU A 453 -3.17 15.52 44.63
C LEU A 453 -3.06 16.65 45.64
N THR A 454 -1.92 16.74 46.32
CA THR A 454 -1.63 17.78 47.31
C THR A 454 -0.51 18.70 46.83
N LYS A 455 -0.47 19.92 47.35
CA LYS A 455 0.49 20.97 46.94
C LYS A 455 1.96 20.60 47.15
N ASP A 456 2.26 19.71 48.10
CA ASP A 456 3.60 19.16 48.33
C ASP A 456 4.02 18.11 47.30
N ILE A 457 3.06 17.48 46.62
CA ILE A 457 3.29 16.41 45.65
C ILE A 457 3.33 16.95 44.21
N LEU A 458 2.49 17.94 43.88
CA LEU A 458 2.38 18.51 42.54
C LEU A 458 2.45 20.04 42.61
N LYS A 459 3.36 20.62 41.82
CA LYS A 459 3.42 22.06 41.54
C LYS A 459 3.16 22.31 40.06
N ILE A 460 2.42 23.35 39.73
CA ILE A 460 2.18 23.75 38.34
C ILE A 460 2.86 25.10 38.15
N GLU A 461 3.89 25.14 37.31
CA GLU A 461 4.68 26.34 37.07
C GLU A 461 4.55 26.77 35.62
N ARG A 462 4.42 28.07 35.39
CA ARG A 462 4.42 28.65 34.05
C ARG A 462 5.86 28.75 33.56
N LYS A 463 6.18 28.02 32.49
CA LYS A 463 7.52 27.99 31.89
C LYS A 463 7.48 28.47 30.45
N THR A 464 8.46 29.28 30.09
CA THR A 464 8.69 29.72 28.71
C THR A 464 9.48 28.65 27.98
N PHE A 465 8.89 28.12 26.91
CA PHE A 465 9.53 27.20 25.99
C PHE A 465 9.89 27.95 24.72
N LYS A 466 11.12 27.77 24.26
CA LYS A 466 11.55 28.23 22.94
C LYS A 466 11.34 27.10 21.96
N GLU A 467 10.37 27.25 21.07
CA GLU A 467 10.16 26.31 19.97
C GLU A 467 11.02 26.78 18.80
N THR A 468 12.09 26.04 18.54
CA THR A 468 13.03 26.30 17.44
C THR A 468 12.72 25.48 16.20
N SER A 469 11.79 24.51 16.31
CA SER A 469 11.40 23.62 15.21
C SER A 469 10.00 23.07 15.43
N THR A 470 9.20 22.96 14.38
CA THR A 470 7.87 22.35 14.45
C THR A 470 7.92 20.94 13.87
N PRO A 471 7.40 19.92 14.59
CA PRO A 471 7.23 18.59 14.04
C PRO A 471 6.04 18.58 13.07
N PHE A 472 6.18 17.90 11.94
CA PHE A 472 5.06 17.59 11.05
C PHE A 472 5.18 16.18 10.49
#